data_AF-A0A7L2DIF5-F1
#
_entry.id   AF-A0A7L2DIF5-F1
#
_cell.length_a   1.000
_cell.length_b   1.000
_cell.length_c   1.000
_cell.angle_alpha   90.00
_cell.angle_beta   90.00
_cell.angle_gamma   90.00
#
_symmetry.space_group_name_H-M   'P 1'
#
loop_
_entity.id
_entity.type
_entity.pdbx_description
1 polymer ?
#
loop_
_entity_poly.entity_id
_entity_poly.type
_entity_poly.pdbx_seq_one_letter_code
_entity_poly.pdbx_strand_id
1 'polypeptide(L)'
;LNIMTDSVFVAKLCLAMSGPGVSVSTVATMLEEALYSQKGTISVIHINSHNPIEGFYQIGNNKADAATKGVWILKDAHQLQESLHIRAKALEKKCGISTADTKHVVATCPHCQK
;
A
#
# COMPACT_ATOMS: atom_id res chain seq x y z
N LEU A 1 -10.97 -10.28 -13.66
CA LEU A 1 -10.01 -10.30 -12.54
C LEU A 1 -10.80 -10.27 -11.23
N ASN A 2 -10.53 -11.19 -10.30
CA ASN A 2 -11.15 -11.17 -8.97
C ASN A 2 -10.14 -10.64 -7.96
N ILE A 3 -10.46 -9.53 -7.30
CA ILE A 3 -9.61 -8.87 -6.31
C ILE A 3 -10.25 -9.08 -4.94
N MET A 4 -9.49 -9.63 -4.01
CA MET A 4 -9.92 -9.79 -2.63
C MET A 4 -9.41 -8.61 -1.81
N THR A 5 -10.25 -8.05 -0.94
CA THR A 5 -9.86 -7.03 0.02
C THR A 5 -10.46 -7.34 1.38
N ASP A 6 -9.70 -7.15 2.45
CA ASP A 6 -10.19 -7.23 3.82
C ASP A 6 -10.58 -5.87 4.40
N SER A 7 -10.45 -4.81 3.60
CA SER A 7 -10.92 -3.48 3.96
C SER A 7 -12.36 -3.28 3.49
N VAL A 8 -13.30 -3.33 4.43
CA VAL A 8 -14.70 -3.00 4.17
C VAL A 8 -14.86 -1.59 3.58
N PHE A 9 -13.97 -0.67 3.95
CA PHE A 9 -13.96 0.68 3.40
C PHE A 9 -13.62 0.66 1.90
N VAL A 10 -12.53 -0.02 1.50
CA VAL A 10 -12.14 -0.11 0.09
C VAL A 10 -13.22 -0.82 -0.73
N ALA A 11 -13.79 -1.89 -0.22
CA ALA A 11 -14.88 -2.59 -0.91
C ALA A 11 -16.10 -1.68 -1.17
N LYS A 12 -16.53 -0.92 -0.15
CA LYS A 12 -17.63 0.05 -0.28
C LYS A 12 -17.28 1.20 -1.20
N LEU A 13 -16.03 1.67 -1.17
CA LEU A 13 -15.54 2.73 -2.05
C LEU A 13 -15.59 2.30 -3.52
N CYS A 14 -15.06 1.11 -3.83
CA CYS A 14 -15.13 0.54 -5.19
C CYS A 14 -16.58 0.34 -5.67
N LEU A 15 -17.48 -0.10 -4.77
CA LEU A 15 -18.89 -0.24 -5.09
C LEU A 15 -19.52 1.12 -5.41
N ALA A 16 -19.22 2.15 -4.62
CA ALA A 16 -19.76 3.48 -4.82
C ALA A 16 -19.23 4.13 -6.13
N MET A 17 -17.97 3.86 -6.50
CA MET A 17 -17.38 4.27 -7.80
C MET A 17 -18.00 3.61 -9.02
N SER A 18 -18.92 2.64 -8.84
CA SER A 18 -19.74 2.14 -9.96
C SER A 18 -20.75 3.18 -10.45
N GLY A 19 -20.99 4.25 -9.68
CA GLY A 19 -21.75 5.43 -10.09
C GLY A 19 -20.83 6.65 -10.33
N PRO A 20 -21.13 7.54 -11.28
CA PRO A 20 -20.29 8.69 -11.58
C PRO A 20 -20.25 9.71 -10.43
N GLY A 21 -19.07 10.31 -10.18
CA GLY A 21 -18.91 11.51 -9.34
C GLY A 21 -18.73 11.28 -7.84
N VAL A 22 -18.23 10.10 -7.44
CA VAL A 22 -18.12 9.71 -6.03
C VAL A 22 -16.75 10.02 -5.40
N SER A 23 -15.69 10.22 -6.19
CA SER A 23 -14.34 10.41 -5.64
C SER A 23 -14.10 11.83 -5.11
N VAL A 24 -13.79 11.93 -3.80
CA VAL A 24 -13.47 13.20 -3.09
C VAL A 24 -11.99 13.34 -2.73
N SER A 25 -11.17 12.30 -2.92
CA SER A 25 -9.74 12.33 -2.61
C SER A 25 -8.90 11.90 -3.81
N THR A 26 -7.66 12.42 -3.90
CA THR A 26 -6.73 12.07 -4.99
C THR A 26 -6.55 10.57 -5.14
N VAL A 27 -6.43 9.83 -4.03
CA VAL A 27 -6.28 8.37 -4.05
C VAL A 27 -7.54 7.68 -4.58
N ALA A 28 -8.73 8.19 -4.23
CA ALA A 28 -9.98 7.66 -4.75
C ALA A 28 -10.10 7.90 -6.26
N THR A 29 -9.71 9.08 -6.76
CA THR A 29 -9.70 9.38 -8.20
C THR A 29 -8.73 8.47 -8.96
N MET A 30 -7.52 8.26 -8.44
CA MET A 30 -6.55 7.32 -9.03
C MET A 30 -7.11 5.88 -9.10
N LEU A 31 -7.84 5.46 -8.06
CA LEU A 31 -8.47 4.14 -8.03
C LEU A 31 -9.60 4.05 -9.07
N GLU A 32 -10.46 5.07 -9.16
CA GLU A 32 -11.55 5.15 -10.14
C GLU A 32 -11.02 5.10 -11.58
N GLU A 33 -9.99 5.88 -11.90
CA GLU A 33 -9.32 5.87 -13.21
C GLU A 33 -8.71 4.50 -13.54
N ALA A 34 -8.08 3.84 -12.57
CA ALA A 34 -7.49 2.52 -12.76
C ALA A 34 -8.56 1.45 -13.01
N LEU A 35 -9.69 1.51 -12.30
CA LEU A 35 -10.83 0.62 -12.52
C LEU A 35 -11.45 0.85 -13.90
N TYR A 36 -11.62 2.12 -14.30
CA TYR A 36 -12.19 2.49 -15.60
C TYR A 36 -11.29 2.11 -16.78
N SER A 37 -9.97 2.23 -16.62
CA SER A 37 -8.99 1.93 -17.68
C SER A 37 -8.84 0.43 -17.96
N GLN A 38 -9.40 -0.44 -17.12
CA GLN A 38 -9.25 -1.88 -17.31
C GLN A 38 -10.09 -2.38 -18.50
N LYS A 39 -9.45 -3.12 -19.41
CA LYS A 39 -10.10 -3.69 -20.61
C LYS A 39 -11.00 -4.91 -20.34
N GLY A 40 -11.20 -5.30 -19.09
CA GLY A 40 -11.92 -6.51 -18.72
C GLY A 40 -12.65 -6.38 -17.39
N THR A 41 -13.53 -7.33 -17.10
CA THR A 41 -14.38 -7.29 -15.90
C THR A 41 -13.55 -7.48 -14.62
N ILE A 42 -13.68 -6.55 -13.68
CA ILE A 42 -13.16 -6.67 -12.31
C ILE A 42 -14.30 -7.03 -11.38
N SER A 43 -14.05 -7.95 -10.45
CA SER A 43 -14.87 -8.14 -9.26
C SER A 43 -14.02 -7.84 -8.03
N VAL A 44 -14.45 -6.86 -7.23
CA VAL A 44 -13.83 -6.55 -5.93
C VAL A 44 -14.69 -7.18 -4.85
N ILE A 45 -14.13 -8.15 -4.12
CA ILE A 45 -14.84 -8.97 -3.15
C ILE A 45 -14.23 -8.71 -1.76
N HIS A 46 -15.10 -8.34 -0.82
CA HIS A 46 -14.73 -8.19 0.56
C HIS A 46 -14.65 -9.54 1.27
N ILE A 47 -13.59 -9.75 2.05
CA ILE A 47 -13.43 -10.87 2.97
C ILE A 47 -13.21 -10.35 4.39
N ASN A 48 -13.64 -11.08 5.41
CA ASN A 48 -13.31 -10.68 6.78
C ASN A 48 -11.84 -10.95 7.05
N SER A 49 -11.12 -9.95 7.56
CA SER A 49 -9.75 -10.13 8.04
C SER A 49 -9.74 -11.08 9.25
N HIS A 50 -8.59 -11.73 9.47
CA HIS A 50 -8.35 -12.62 10.60
C HIS A 50 -9.44 -13.70 10.84
N ASN A 51 -10.03 -14.22 9.77
CA ASN A 51 -10.99 -15.32 9.89
C ASN A 51 -10.28 -16.55 10.48
N PRO A 52 -10.79 -17.15 11.58
CA PRO A 52 -10.16 -18.32 12.20
C PRO A 52 -10.17 -19.58 11.32
N ILE A 53 -10.95 -19.57 10.23
CA ILE A 53 -11.00 -20.66 9.26
C ILE A 53 -9.97 -20.41 8.16
N GLU A 54 -8.92 -21.24 8.11
CA GLU A 54 -7.85 -21.16 7.12
C GLU A 54 -8.28 -21.68 5.73
N GLY A 55 -9.25 -21.01 5.12
CA GLY A 55 -9.62 -21.23 3.73
C GLY A 55 -8.71 -20.51 2.73
N PHE A 56 -8.92 -20.76 1.44
CA PHE A 56 -8.15 -20.13 0.35
C PHE A 56 -8.11 -18.59 0.44
N TYR A 57 -9.22 -17.96 0.82
CA TYR A 57 -9.29 -16.50 0.98
C TYR A 57 -8.39 -15.99 2.12
N GLN A 58 -8.39 -16.67 3.28
CA GLN A 58 -7.58 -16.26 4.41
C GLN A 58 -6.08 -16.45 4.14
N ILE A 59 -5.70 -17.55 3.48
CA ILE A 59 -4.31 -17.79 3.06
C ILE A 59 -3.84 -16.67 2.12
N GLY A 60 -4.68 -16.26 1.17
CA GLY A 60 -4.39 -15.14 0.27
C GLY A 60 -4.25 -13.81 1.02
N ASN A 61 -5.17 -13.52 1.94
CA ASN A 61 -5.12 -12.29 2.74
C ASN A 61 -3.86 -12.22 3.59
N ASN A 62 -3.53 -13.30 4.30
CA ASN A 62 -2.33 -13.37 5.14
C ASN A 62 -1.05 -13.10 4.33
N LYS A 63 -0.99 -13.57 3.08
CA LYS A 63 0.12 -13.27 2.16
C LYS A 63 0.14 -11.79 1.77
N ALA A 64 -1.02 -11.20 1.47
CA ALA A 64 -1.13 -9.76 1.17
C ALA A 64 -0.73 -8.89 2.38
N ASP A 65 -1.19 -9.23 3.58
CA ASP A 65 -0.82 -8.55 4.83
C ASP A 65 0.68 -8.67 5.11
N ALA A 66 1.24 -9.87 4.96
CA ALA A 66 2.68 -10.07 5.13
C ALA A 66 3.50 -9.24 4.13
N ALA A 67 3.03 -9.11 2.89
CA ALA A 67 3.69 -8.30 1.87
C ALA A 67 3.59 -6.79 2.16
N THR A 68 2.54 -6.33 2.83
CA THR A 68 2.34 -4.89 3.13
C THR A 68 3.00 -4.43 4.43
N LYS A 69 3.29 -5.33 5.38
CA LYS A 69 3.90 -5.01 6.68
C LYS A 69 5.18 -4.17 6.61
N GLY A 70 6.01 -4.35 5.57
CA GLY A 70 7.24 -3.56 5.38
C GLY A 70 7.05 -2.25 4.61
N VAL A 71 5.94 -2.10 3.88
CA VAL A 71 5.74 -0.99 2.94
C VAL A 71 5.52 0.34 3.67
N TRP A 72 4.76 0.32 4.77
CA TRP A 72 4.52 1.51 5.58
C TRP A 72 5.80 2.01 6.25
N ILE A 73 6.62 1.09 6.76
CA ILE A 73 7.88 1.42 7.41
C ILE A 73 8.86 2.06 6.40
N LEU A 74 8.91 1.54 5.17
CA LEU A 74 9.72 2.14 4.10
C LEU A 74 9.19 3.51 3.67
N LYS A 75 7.87 3.68 3.57
CA LYS A 75 7.26 4.98 3.25
C LYS A 75 7.60 6.03 4.30
N ASP A 76 7.45 5.68 5.58
CA ASP A 76 7.79 6.57 6.70
C ASP A 76 9.30 6.88 6.71
N ALA A 77 10.14 5.89 6.38
CA ALA A 77 11.58 6.09 6.24
C ALA A 77 11.92 7.05 5.08
N HIS A 78 11.25 6.94 3.94
CA HIS A 78 11.39 7.88 2.82
C HIS A 78 10.97 9.30 3.25
N GLN A 79 9.80 9.47 3.86
CA GLN A 79 9.34 10.79 4.33
C GLN A 79 10.28 11.41 5.38
N LEU A 80 10.78 10.59 6.31
CA LEU A 80 11.72 11.03 7.33
C LEU A 80 13.07 11.41 6.71
N GLN A 81 13.52 10.66 5.71
CA GLN A 81 14.73 10.99 4.97
C GLN A 81 14.54 12.32 4.23
N GLU A 82 13.45 12.47 3.47
CA GLU A 82 13.20 13.66 2.64
C GLU A 82 13.10 14.93 3.48
N SER A 83 12.51 14.83 4.68
CA SER A 83 12.32 15.97 5.58
C SER A 83 13.58 16.39 6.34
N LEU A 84 14.45 15.44 6.72
CA LEU A 84 15.56 15.70 7.66
C LEU A 84 16.95 15.33 7.12
N HIS A 85 17.02 14.74 5.92
CA HIS A 85 18.25 14.28 5.27
C HIS A 85 19.16 13.45 6.19
N ILE A 86 18.54 12.56 6.97
CA ILE A 86 19.24 11.77 7.99
C ILE A 86 20.14 10.72 7.34
N ARG A 87 21.34 10.53 7.90
CA ARG A 87 22.28 9.49 7.47
C ARG A 87 21.71 8.08 7.71
N ALA A 88 22.13 7.13 6.87
CA ALA A 88 21.68 5.75 6.88
C ALA A 88 21.60 5.12 8.29
N LYS A 89 22.70 5.12 9.06
CA LYS A 89 22.70 4.51 10.41
C LYS A 89 21.64 5.07 11.37
N ALA A 90 21.33 6.37 11.28
CA ALA A 90 20.35 6.99 12.14
C ALA A 90 18.91 6.76 11.63
N LEU A 91 18.72 6.61 10.31
CA LEU A 91 17.46 6.21 9.71
C LEU A 91 17.11 4.75 10.06
N GLU A 92 18.08 3.84 9.97
CA GLU A 92 17.96 2.43 10.37
C GLU A 92 17.48 2.29 11.83
N LYS A 93 18.11 3.03 12.75
CA LYS A 93 17.73 3.03 14.18
C LYS A 93 16.33 3.59 14.43
N LYS A 94 15.90 4.60 13.67
CA LYS A 94 14.60 5.27 13.87
C LYS A 94 13.45 4.49 13.26
N CYS A 95 13.64 3.89 12.09
CA CYS A 95 12.58 3.24 11.33
C CYS A 95 12.60 1.71 11.46
N GLY A 96 13.67 1.09 11.99
CA GLY A 96 13.75 -0.36 12.13
C GLY A 96 13.77 -1.12 10.79
N ILE A 97 14.22 -0.46 9.72
CA ILE A 97 14.35 -1.04 8.36
C ILE A 97 15.72 -1.70 8.19
N SER A 98 15.87 -2.57 7.18
CA SER A 98 17.15 -3.23 6.93
C SER A 98 18.23 -2.23 6.48
N THR A 99 19.51 -2.56 6.70
CA THR A 99 20.63 -1.75 6.18
C THR A 99 20.56 -1.59 4.65
N ALA A 100 20.08 -2.60 3.92
CA ALA A 100 19.94 -2.57 2.47
C ALA A 100 18.88 -1.54 2.04
N ASP A 101 17.70 -1.60 2.67
CA ASP A 101 16.61 -0.66 2.41
C ASP A 101 17.02 0.76 2.77
N THR A 102 17.71 0.93 3.89
CA THR A 102 18.22 2.23 4.34
C THR A 102 19.16 2.86 3.31
N LYS A 103 20.09 2.07 2.75
CA LYS A 103 20.99 2.54 1.71
C LYS A 103 20.23 2.94 0.45
N HIS A 104 19.21 2.17 0.07
CA HIS A 104 18.35 2.49 -1.06
C HIS A 104 17.58 3.81 -0.84
N VAL A 105 16.99 4.00 0.34
CA VAL A 105 16.27 5.23 0.71
C VAL A 105 17.19 6.46 0.67
N VAL A 106 18.41 6.36 1.22
CA VAL A 106 19.37 7.48 1.16
C VAL A 106 19.87 7.73 -0.26
N ALA A 107 20.10 6.66 -1.03
CA ALA A 107 20.57 6.74 -2.40
C ALA A 107 19.52 7.33 -3.36
N THR A 108 18.23 7.31 -3.02
CA THR A 108 17.17 7.93 -3.85
C THR A 108 16.99 9.42 -3.57
N CYS A 109 17.60 9.96 -2.51
CA CYS A 109 17.50 11.38 -2.15
C CYS A 109 18.48 12.25 -2.97
N PRO A 110 17.99 13.21 -3.80
CA PRO A 110 18.84 14.06 -4.63
C PRO A 110 19.84 14.91 -3.84
N HIS A 111 19.51 15.26 -2.60
CA HIS A 111 20.37 16.08 -1.74
C HIS A 111 21.46 15.29 -1.01
N CYS A 112 21.33 13.96 -0.96
CA CYS A 112 22.23 13.08 -0.21
C CYS A 112 23.07 12.17 -1.12
N GLN A 113 22.79 12.15 -2.42
CA GLN A 113 23.68 11.62 -3.45
C GLN A 113 24.90 12.56 -3.58
N LYS A 114 25.93 12.34 -2.76
CA LYS A 114 27.26 12.93 -2.93
C LYS A 114 28.31 11.85 -2.83
#